data_AF-A0A8J4Y8F4-F1
#
_entry.id   AF-A0A8J4Y8F4-F1
#
_cell.length_a   1.000
_cell.length_b   1.000
_cell.length_c   1.000
_cell.angle_alpha   90.00
_cell.angle_beta   90.00
_cell.angle_gamma   90.00
#
_symmetry.space_group_name_H-M   'P 1'
#
loop_
_entity.id
_entity.type
_entity.pdbx_description
1 polymer ?
#
loop_
_entity_poly.entity_id
_entity_poly.type
_entity_poly.pdbx_seq_one_letter_code
_entity_poly.pdbx_strand_id
1 'polypeptide(L)'
;MAGDADKPLAETKSYMGIPEAQFVEDVDTYMAKEDNASAQEVIKRLDEQLNKYKFMEVHLQARRKKLKSQIPDIKSSLQIVKEMKTRKDTSEAIETRFLLSDQVYMQANIPPTDRVCLWLGVEVPDT
;
A
#
# COMPACT_ATOMS: atom_id res chain seq x y z
N MET A 1 37.72 -10.62 -15.16
CA MET A 1 36.41 -10.25 -15.73
C MET A 1 35.76 -11.53 -16.20
N ALA A 2 34.87 -12.11 -15.39
CA ALA A 2 34.12 -13.31 -15.73
C ALA A 2 32.65 -12.89 -15.73
N GLY A 3 31.98 -13.15 -16.86
CA GLY A 3 30.65 -12.63 -17.15
C GLY A 3 29.58 -13.16 -16.21
N ASP A 4 28.69 -12.25 -15.81
CA ASP A 4 27.37 -12.55 -15.28
C ASP A 4 26.59 -13.38 -16.30
N ALA A 5 26.40 -14.66 -15.97
CA ALA A 5 25.42 -15.50 -16.63
C ALA A 5 24.06 -15.19 -16.01
N ASP A 6 23.22 -14.46 -16.75
CA ASP A 6 21.81 -14.28 -16.45
C ASP A 6 21.14 -15.67 -16.35
N LYS A 7 20.82 -16.07 -15.12
CA LYS A 7 19.91 -17.19 -14.86
C LYS A 7 18.50 -16.78 -15.29
N PRO A 8 17.74 -17.62 -16.00
CA PRO A 8 16.36 -17.31 -16.34
C PRO A 8 15.54 -17.25 -15.05
N LEU A 9 14.95 -16.10 -14.76
CA LEU A 9 14.02 -15.86 -13.66
C LEU A 9 12.69 -16.57 -13.94
N ALA A 10 12.70 -17.90 -13.97
CA ALA A 10 11.49 -18.73 -14.02
C ALA A 10 11.02 -19.06 -12.60
N GLU A 11 10.54 -18.04 -11.88
CA GLU A 11 9.62 -18.23 -10.75
C GLU A 11 8.38 -17.38 -11.01
N THR A 12 7.41 -17.95 -11.71
CA THR A 12 6.08 -17.39 -11.97
C THR A 12 5.29 -17.26 -10.66
N LYS A 13 5.63 -16.26 -9.86
CA LYS A 13 4.78 -15.81 -8.76
C LYS A 13 3.65 -14.99 -9.37
N SER A 14 2.54 -15.65 -9.70
CA SER A 14 1.29 -14.94 -10.03
C SER A 14 0.93 -14.10 -8.81
N TYR A 15 1.16 -12.79 -8.88
CA TYR A 15 0.77 -11.88 -7.82
C TYR A 15 -0.74 -11.76 -7.88
N MET A 16 -1.43 -12.33 -6.89
CA MET A 16 -2.89 -12.31 -6.76
C MET A 16 -3.65 -13.04 -7.88
N GLY A 17 -3.11 -14.13 -8.44
CA GLY A 17 -3.81 -14.97 -9.42
C GLY A 17 -3.79 -14.42 -10.85
N ILE A 18 -3.00 -13.37 -11.11
CA ILE A 18 -2.89 -12.76 -12.43
C ILE A 18 -1.60 -13.25 -13.11
N PRO A 19 -1.71 -13.90 -14.29
CA PRO A 19 -0.56 -14.31 -15.08
C PRO A 19 0.24 -13.10 -15.57
N GLU A 20 1.55 -13.26 -15.74
CA GLU A 20 2.39 -12.24 -16.36
C GLU A 20 1.94 -11.98 -17.81
N ALA A 21 2.01 -10.71 -18.23
CA ALA A 21 1.63 -10.31 -19.58
C ALA A 21 2.69 -10.79 -20.57
N GLN A 22 2.27 -11.58 -21.56
CA GLN A 22 3.15 -11.98 -22.66
C GLN A 22 3.14 -10.89 -23.71
N PHE A 23 4.31 -10.34 -24.03
CA PHE A 23 4.47 -9.41 -25.14
C PHE A 23 4.52 -10.18 -26.45
N VAL A 24 3.74 -9.73 -27.44
CA VAL A 24 3.70 -10.33 -28.77
C VAL A 24 4.39 -9.38 -29.73
N GLU A 25 5.61 -9.71 -30.13
CA GLU A 25 6.41 -8.91 -31.07
C GLU A 25 5.96 -9.11 -32.51
N ASP A 26 5.62 -10.34 -32.87
CA ASP A 26 5.13 -10.71 -34.19
C ASP A 26 3.88 -11.59 -34.09
N VAL A 27 2.84 -11.19 -34.82
CA VAL A 27 1.51 -11.82 -34.77
C VAL A 27 1.50 -13.15 -35.51
N ASP A 28 2.25 -13.26 -36.61
CA ASP A 28 2.28 -14.46 -37.45
C ASP A 28 2.96 -15.62 -36.70
N THR A 29 4.11 -15.36 -36.07
CA THR A 29 4.78 -16.35 -35.20
C THR A 29 3.98 -16.69 -33.94
N TYR A 30 3.19 -15.74 -33.41
CA TYR A 30 2.31 -16.01 -32.27
C TYR A 30 1.13 -16.90 -32.64
N MET A 31 0.47 -16.67 -33.79
CA MET A 31 -0.63 -17.50 -34.28
C MET A 31 -0.18 -18.90 -34.75
N ALA A 32 1.10 -19.07 -35.10
CA ALA A 32 1.66 -20.37 -35.47
C ALA A 32 1.86 -21.35 -34.29
N LYS A 33 1.61 -20.92 -33.03
CA LYS A 33 1.70 -21.79 -31.84
C LYS A 33 0.54 -22.81 -31.83
N GLU A 34 0.82 -24.04 -31.40
CA GLU A 34 -0.17 -25.15 -31.36
C GLU A 34 -1.44 -24.83 -30.52
N ASP A 35 -1.33 -23.92 -29.54
CA ASP A 35 -2.44 -23.49 -28.69
C ASP A 35 -3.40 -22.49 -29.36
N ASN A 36 -3.08 -21.96 -30.54
CA ASN A 36 -3.80 -20.86 -31.19
C ASN A 36 -4.56 -21.34 -32.44
N ALA A 37 -5.57 -22.20 -32.24
CA ALA A 37 -6.33 -22.84 -33.33
C ALA A 37 -7.25 -21.87 -34.12
N SER A 38 -7.75 -20.81 -33.47
CA SER A 38 -8.64 -19.82 -34.09
C SER A 38 -8.37 -18.41 -33.57
N ALA A 39 -8.28 -17.44 -34.48
CA ALA A 39 -8.06 -16.03 -34.13
C ALA A 39 -9.13 -15.48 -33.17
N GLN A 40 -10.38 -15.95 -33.27
CA GLN A 40 -11.48 -15.53 -32.39
C GLN A 40 -11.26 -15.99 -30.93
N GLU A 41 -10.74 -17.20 -30.73
CA GLU A 41 -10.46 -17.74 -29.39
C GLU A 41 -9.27 -17.02 -28.75
N VAL A 42 -8.25 -16.71 -29.54
CA VAL A 42 -7.08 -15.94 -29.11
C VAL A 42 -7.47 -14.54 -28.68
N ILE A 43 -8.27 -13.83 -29.50
CA ILE A 43 -8.76 -12.48 -29.16
C ILE A 43 -9.58 -12.53 -27.87
N LYS A 44 -10.49 -13.49 -27.74
CA LYS A 44 -11.30 -13.65 -26.52
C LYS A 44 -10.43 -13.88 -25.28
N ARG A 45 -9.39 -14.71 -25.37
CA ARG A 45 -8.44 -14.95 -24.28
C ARG A 45 -7.65 -13.69 -23.91
N LEU A 46 -7.20 -12.94 -24.92
CA LEU A 46 -6.49 -11.68 -24.70
C LEU A 46 -7.38 -10.62 -24.05
N ASP A 47 -8.65 -10.53 -24.45
CA ASP A 47 -9.63 -9.63 -23.83
C ASP A 47 -9.90 -10.01 -22.36
N GLU A 48 -10.03 -11.30 -22.07
CA GLU A 48 -10.16 -11.80 -20.69
C GLU A 48 -8.93 -11.44 -19.84
N GLN A 49 -7.72 -11.58 -20.38
CA GLN A 49 -6.49 -11.17 -19.70
C GLN A 49 -6.41 -9.66 -19.51
N LEU A 50 -6.73 -8.88 -20.53
CA LEU A 50 -6.76 -7.42 -20.47
C LEU A 50 -7.70 -6.91 -19.38
N ASN A 51 -8.88 -7.52 -19.25
CA ASN A 51 -9.84 -7.17 -18.21
C ASN A 51 -9.31 -7.48 -16.80
N LYS A 52 -8.61 -8.62 -16.61
CA LYS A 52 -7.94 -8.94 -15.34
C LYS A 52 -6.86 -7.92 -14.99
N TYR A 53 -6.04 -7.51 -15.96
CA TYR A 53 -5.01 -6.49 -15.75
C TYR A 53 -5.62 -5.14 -15.36
N LYS A 54 -6.63 -4.67 -16.08
CA LYS A 54 -7.33 -3.42 -15.78
C LYS A 54 -7.93 -3.44 -14.37
N PHE A 55 -8.57 -4.54 -13.99
CA PHE A 55 -9.14 -4.68 -12.65
C PHE A 55 -8.06 -4.56 -11.56
N MET A 56 -6.94 -5.26 -11.73
CA MET A 56 -5.85 -5.21 -10.77
C MET A 56 -5.15 -3.86 -10.73
N GLU A 57 -5.00 -3.21 -11.87
CA GLU A 57 -4.45 -1.86 -11.94
C GLU A 57 -5.27 -0.90 -11.08
N VAL A 58 -6.59 -0.87 -11.26
CA VAL A 58 -7.50 -0.02 -10.48
C VAL A 58 -7.39 -0.35 -9.00
N HIS A 59 -7.37 -1.64 -8.64
CA HIS A 59 -7.25 -2.06 -7.24
C HIS A 59 -5.91 -1.63 -6.61
N LEU A 60 -4.80 -1.81 -7.32
CA LEU A 60 -3.47 -1.40 -6.86
C LEU A 60 -3.36 0.12 -6.76
N GLN A 61 -3.92 0.86 -7.71
CA GLN A 61 -3.97 2.33 -7.66
C GLN A 61 -4.78 2.81 -6.45
N ALA A 62 -5.93 2.21 -6.17
CA ALA A 62 -6.75 2.51 -5.00
C ALA A 62 -5.99 2.23 -3.68
N ARG A 63 -5.35 1.05 -3.58
CA ARG A 63 -4.52 0.69 -2.41
C ARG A 63 -3.35 1.65 -2.23
N ARG A 64 -2.66 2.00 -3.31
CA ARG A 64 -1.56 2.98 -3.30
C ARG A 64 -2.05 4.35 -2.82
N LYS A 65 -3.21 4.81 -3.29
CA LYS A 65 -3.81 6.08 -2.87
C LYS A 65 -4.13 6.07 -1.37
N LYS A 66 -4.76 5.02 -0.86
CA LYS A 66 -5.08 4.85 0.57
C LYS A 66 -3.82 4.83 1.45
N LEU A 67 -2.78 4.10 1.03
CA LEU A 67 -1.52 4.10 1.77
C LEU A 67 -0.87 5.47 1.76
N LYS A 68 -0.86 6.17 0.61
CA LYS A 68 -0.33 7.54 0.52
C LYS A 68 -1.09 8.53 1.40
N SER A 69 -2.41 8.39 1.54
CA SER A 69 -3.18 9.26 2.43
C SER A 69 -2.93 8.97 3.91
N GLN A 70 -2.51 7.76 4.29
CA GLN A 70 -2.18 7.39 5.67
C GLN A 70 -0.79 7.86 6.12
N ILE A 71 0.16 8.01 5.18
CA ILE A 71 1.52 8.49 5.48
C ILE A 71 1.54 9.83 6.24
N PRO A 72 0.83 10.90 5.83
CA PRO A 72 0.86 12.17 6.55
C PRO A 72 0.31 12.05 7.98
N ASP A 73 -0.75 11.28 8.18
CA ASP A 73 -1.37 11.09 9.50
C ASP A 73 -0.37 10.43 10.47
N ILE A 74 0.27 9.33 10.05
CA ILE A 74 1.29 8.64 10.86
C ILE A 74 2.49 9.56 11.15
N LYS A 75 2.92 10.34 10.15
CA LYS A 75 4.05 11.28 10.32
C LYS A 75 3.69 12.38 11.32
N SER A 76 2.47 12.90 11.27
CA SER A 76 1.96 13.90 12.22
C SER A 76 1.91 13.34 13.64
N SER A 77 1.34 12.15 13.84
CA SER A 77 1.32 11.49 15.16
C SER A 77 2.73 11.27 15.72
N LEU A 78 3.68 10.86 14.89
CA LEU A 78 5.07 10.68 15.28
C LEU A 78 5.74 12.00 15.66
N GLN A 79 5.45 13.08 14.93
CA GLN A 79 5.93 14.42 15.28
C GLN A 79 5.43 14.86 16.66
N ILE A 80 4.13 14.69 16.94
CA ILE A 80 3.53 15.03 18.24
C ILE A 80 4.22 14.27 19.37
N VAL A 81 4.45 12.95 19.21
CA VAL A 81 5.16 12.14 20.21
C VAL A 81 6.60 12.61 20.42
N LYS A 82 7.31 12.99 19.35
CA LYS A 82 8.66 13.55 19.47
C LYS A 82 8.66 14.87 20.23
N GLU A 83 7.72 15.76 19.94
CA GLU A 83 7.60 17.05 20.64
C GLU A 83 7.25 16.86 22.12
N MET A 84 6.33 15.95 22.44
CA MET A 84 6.03 15.60 23.84
C MET A 84 7.25 15.03 24.56
N LYS A 85 8.06 14.21 23.89
CA LYS A 85 9.30 13.67 24.45
C LYS A 85 10.34 14.76 24.70
N THR A 86 10.55 15.69 23.77
CA THR A 86 11.50 16.79 23.97
C THR A 86 11.08 17.72 25.11
N ARG A 87 9.78 18.03 25.21
CA ARG A 87 9.24 18.92 26.25
C ARG A 87 9.23 18.29 27.64
N LYS A 88 9.21 16.94 27.72
CA LYS A 88 9.44 16.22 28.98
C LYS A 88 10.76 16.65 29.63
N ASP A 89 11.82 16.77 28.84
CA ASP A 89 13.15 17.12 29.36
C ASP A 89 13.23 18.59 29.83
N THR A 90 12.34 19.45 29.32
CA THR A 90 12.25 20.88 29.68
C THR A 90 11.33 21.16 30.88
N SER A 91 10.57 20.17 31.36
CA SER A 91 9.61 20.28 32.48
C SER A 91 8.51 21.36 32.31
N GLU A 92 8.27 21.84 31.09
CA GLU A 92 7.24 22.84 30.78
C GLU A 92 5.89 22.16 30.46
N ALA A 93 4.80 22.73 30.98
CA ALA A 93 3.46 22.26 30.67
C ALA A 93 3.04 22.67 29.26
N ILE A 94 2.35 21.78 28.55
CA ILE A 94 1.93 22.00 27.16
C ILE A 94 0.48 22.50 27.16
N GLU A 95 0.29 23.77 26.82
CA GLU A 95 -1.04 24.27 26.48
C GLU A 95 -1.44 23.77 25.09
N THR A 96 -2.50 22.99 25.02
CA THR A 96 -3.04 22.43 23.77
C THR A 96 -4.54 22.64 23.69
N ARG A 97 -5.10 22.50 22.49
CA ARG A 97 -6.54 22.44 22.28
C ARG A 97 -6.90 21.02 21.86
N PHE A 98 -7.62 20.32 22.72
CA PHE A 98 -8.07 18.95 22.45
C PHE A 98 -9.43 18.98 21.76
N LEU A 99 -9.61 18.10 20.78
CA LEU A 99 -10.85 17.96 20.03
C LEU A 99 -11.84 17.12 20.85
N LEU A 100 -12.99 17.69 21.20
CA LEU A 100 -14.10 16.99 21.87
C LEU A 100 -15.12 16.43 20.85
N SER A 101 -15.32 17.17 19.75
CA SER A 101 -16.20 16.84 18.63
C SER A 101 -15.72 17.58 17.38
N ASP A 102 -16.26 17.28 16.19
CA ASP A 102 -15.76 17.74 14.88
C ASP A 102 -15.54 19.25 14.75
N GLN A 103 -16.23 20.08 15.56
CA GLN A 103 -16.08 21.53 15.59
C GLN A 103 -15.91 22.10 17.01
N VAL A 104 -15.75 21.25 18.03
CA VAL A 104 -15.68 21.66 19.43
C VAL A 104 -14.30 21.33 19.99
N TYR A 105 -13.59 22.37 20.41
CA TYR A 105 -12.24 22.27 20.96
C TYR A 105 -12.25 22.78 22.40
N MET A 106 -11.51 22.10 23.28
CA MET A 106 -11.31 22.50 24.67
C MET A 106 -9.84 22.79 24.90
N GLN A 107 -9.55 23.89 25.61
CA GLN A 107 -8.20 24.19 26.06
C GLN A 107 -7.82 23.25 27.21
N ALA A 108 -6.68 22.60 27.09
CA ALA A 108 -6.15 21.67 28.08
C ALA A 108 -4.68 21.97 28.34
N ASN A 109 -4.29 21.92 29.60
CA ASN A 109 -2.90 22.02 30.02
C ASN A 109 -2.38 20.62 30.37
N ILE A 110 -1.40 20.14 29.61
CA ILE A 110 -0.85 18.79 29.75
C ILE A 110 0.47 18.89 30.54
N PRO A 111 0.54 18.35 31.77
CA PRO A 111 1.79 18.29 32.51
C PRO A 111 2.79 17.33 31.82
N PRO A 112 4.10 17.50 32.05
CA PRO A 112 5.11 16.57 31.54
C PRO A 112 4.75 15.13 31.90
N THR A 113 4.53 14.29 30.90
CA THR A 113 4.01 12.92 31.08
C THR A 113 4.87 11.91 30.31
N ASP A 114 5.04 10.72 30.89
CA ASP A 114 5.88 9.64 30.35
C ASP A 114 5.14 8.65 29.47
N ARG A 115 3.82 8.77 29.39
CA ARG A 115 2.91 7.77 28.84
C ARG A 115 2.02 8.39 27.79
N VAL A 116 1.79 7.64 26.71
CA VAL A 116 0.85 7.97 25.64
C VAL A 116 -0.02 6.73 25.40
N CYS A 117 -1.33 6.92 25.26
CA CYS A 117 -2.26 5.86 24.91
C CYS A 117 -2.37 5.77 23.38
N LEU A 118 -2.13 4.59 22.82
CA LEU A 118 -2.23 4.31 21.39
C LEU A 118 -3.45 3.42 21.12
N TRP A 119 -4.16 3.72 20.04
CA TRP A 119 -5.22 2.85 19.54
C TRP A 119 -4.63 1.82 18.58
N LEU A 120 -4.69 0.53 18.95
CA LEU A 120 -4.10 -0.56 18.16
C LEU A 120 -5.03 -1.08 17.05
N GLY A 121 -6.27 -0.61 16.99
CA GLY A 121 -7.22 -1.02 15.95
C GLY A 121 -7.74 -2.45 16.10
N VAL A 122 -7.54 -3.08 17.26
CA VAL A 122 -8.06 -4.40 17.61
C VAL A 122 -8.61 -4.31 19.04
N GLU A 123 -9.74 -4.94 19.29
CA GLU A 123 -10.22 -5.16 20.65
C GLU A 123 -9.26 -6.13 21.34
N VAL A 124 -8.59 -5.67 22.40
CA VAL A 124 -7.76 -6.55 23.23
C VAL A 124 -8.72 -7.43 24.03
N PRO A 125 -8.72 -8.75 23.86
CA PRO A 125 -9.54 -9.62 24.69
C PRO A 125 -9.02 -9.54 26.13
N ASP A 126 -9.92 -9.26 27.08
CA ASP A 126 -9.57 -9.33 28.50
C ASP A 126 -9.18 -10.77 28.85
N THR A 127 -7.93 -10.97 29.30
CA THR A 127 -7.41 -12.22 29.86
C THR A 127 -7.07 -12.05 31.32
#